data_AF-A0A2V6JDG0-F1
#
_entry.id   AF-A0A2V6JDG0-F1
#
_cell.length_a   1.000
_cell.length_b   1.000
_cell.length_c   1.000
_cell.angle_alpha   90.00
_cell.angle_beta   90.00
_cell.angle_gamma   90.00
#
_symmetry.space_group_name_H-M   'P 1'
#
loop_
_entity.id
_entity.type
_entity.pdbx_description
1 polymer ?
#
loop_
_entity_poly.entity_id
_entity_poly.type
_entity_poly.pdbx_seq_one_letter_code
_entity_poly.pdbx_strand_id
1 'polypeptide(L)' 'MSPNGGTFSKKVTVHVLCSTWGAIIHYTTDGSTPTASSSVYPSGDGILLSGTGTKTVKAIGVKSGLSNSAVASATFNITP' A
#
# COMPACT_ATOMS: atom_id res chain seq x y z
N MET A 1 -1.70 4.33 -6.48
CA MET A 1 -1.40 4.76 -5.10
C MET A 1 -1.13 6.24 -5.11
N SER A 2 -1.61 6.97 -4.11
CA SER A 2 -1.35 8.40 -3.96
C SER A 2 -1.03 8.71 -2.49
N PRO A 3 0.15 9.26 -2.17
CA PRO A 3 1.26 9.54 -3.08
C PRO A 3 1.86 8.24 -3.65
N ASN A 4 2.52 8.31 -4.81
CA ASN A 4 3.25 7.18 -5.41
C ASN A 4 4.72 7.09 -4.95
N GLY A 5 5.02 7.65 -3.78
CA GLY A 5 6.34 7.74 -3.19
C GLY A 5 6.78 9.18 -2.98
N GLY A 6 7.96 9.35 -2.38
CA GLY A 6 8.56 10.67 -2.10
C GLY A 6 9.09 10.81 -0.68
N THR A 7 9.57 12.00 -0.36
CA THR A 7 10.10 12.33 0.96
C THR A 7 9.03 13.05 1.78
N PHE A 8 8.79 12.58 3.01
CA PHE A 8 7.76 13.12 3.90
C PHE A 8 8.34 13.34 5.29
N SER A 9 7.94 14.42 5.97
CA SER A 9 8.38 14.68 7.34
C SER A 9 7.38 14.09 8.34
N LYS A 10 7.89 13.35 9.35
CA LYS A 10 7.13 12.68 10.43
C LYS A 10 6.19 11.53 10.02
N LYS A 11 5.26 11.77 9.10
CA LYS A 11 4.26 10.78 8.69
C LYS A 11 3.70 11.06 7.30
N VAL A 12 3.22 10.01 6.65
CA VAL A 12 2.49 10.10 5.38
C VAL A 12 1.36 9.08 5.36
N THR A 13 0.20 9.48 4.86
CA THR A 13 -0.92 8.58 4.62
C THR A 13 -0.96 8.24 3.15
N VAL A 14 -0.89 6.95 2.83
CA VAL A 14 -0.91 6.44 1.46
C VAL A 14 -2.28 5.86 1.15
N HIS A 15 -2.93 6.43 0.14
CA HIS A 15 -4.21 5.94 -0.34
C HIS A 15 -4.01 5.01 -1.54
N VAL A 16 -4.61 3.82 -1.43
CA VAL A 16 -4.65 2.83 -2.50
C VAL A 16 -6.09 2.76 -3.01
N LEU A 17 -6.24 2.92 -4.32
CA LEU A 17 -7.51 2.81 -5.03
C LEU A 17 -7.44 1.59 -5.93
N CYS A 18 -8.51 0.81 -5.95
CA CYS A 18 -8.68 -0.30 -6.88
C CYS A 18 -9.94 -0.03 -7.71
N SER A 19 -9.79 -0.03 -9.04
CA SER A 19 -10.92 0.12 -9.97
C SER A 19 -11.77 -1.16 -10.06
N THR A 20 -11.22 -2.30 -9.63
CA THR A 20 -11.92 -3.58 -9.64
C THR A 20 -12.91 -3.64 -8.47
N TRP A 21 -14.19 -3.50 -8.78
CA TRP A 21 -15.26 -3.66 -7.82
C TRP A 21 -15.24 -5.05 -7.15
N GLY A 22 -15.31 -5.06 -5.81
CA GLY A 22 -15.29 -6.26 -4.98
C GLY A 22 -13.92 -6.93 -4.85
N ALA A 23 -12.83 -6.27 -5.24
CA ALA A 23 -11.48 -6.74 -4.94
C ALA A 23 -11.05 -6.32 -3.53
N ILE A 24 -10.41 -7.23 -2.80
CA ILE A 24 -9.78 -6.96 -1.51
C ILE A 24 -8.36 -6.50 -1.79
N ILE A 25 -7.98 -5.34 -1.26
CA ILE A 25 -6.62 -4.83 -1.42
C ILE A 25 -5.79 -5.35 -0.25
N HIS A 26 -4.69 -6.02 -0.54
CA HIS A 26 -3.69 -6.44 0.44
C HIS A 26 -2.41 -5.61 0.27
N TYR A 27 -1.75 -5.27 1.37
CA TYR A 27 -0.56 -4.43 1.34
C TYR A 27 0.53 -4.89 2.32
N THR A 28 1.74 -4.41 2.05
CA THR A 28 2.95 -4.54 2.88
C THR A 28 3.65 -3.19 2.95
N THR A 29 4.40 -2.92 4.01
CA THR A 29 5.10 -1.63 4.22
C THR A 29 6.62 -1.77 4.33
N ASP A 30 7.10 -3.01 4.31
CA ASP A 30 8.49 -3.45 4.36
C ASP A 30 9.08 -3.71 2.95
N GLY A 31 8.26 -3.63 1.90
CA GLY A 31 8.68 -3.85 0.51
C GLY A 31 8.63 -5.31 0.04
N SER A 32 8.22 -6.25 0.89
CA SER A 32 7.92 -7.62 0.47
C SER A 32 6.68 -7.68 -0.44
N THR A 33 6.57 -8.73 -1.26
CA THR A 33 5.42 -8.89 -2.16
C THR A 33 4.17 -9.21 -1.33
N PRO A 34 3.11 -8.39 -1.38
CA PRO A 34 1.88 -8.68 -0.67
C PRO A 34 1.22 -9.93 -1.26
N THR A 35 0.57 -10.71 -0.42
CA THR A 35 -0.21 -11.91 -0.79
C THR A 35 -1.60 -11.82 -0.17
N ALA A 36 -2.49 -12.78 -0.46
CA ALA A 36 -3.80 -12.87 0.18
C ALA A 36 -3.73 -13.05 1.71
N SER A 37 -2.56 -13.44 2.25
CA SER A 37 -2.30 -13.54 3.69
C SER A 37 -1.74 -12.25 4.30
N SER A 38 -1.39 -11.26 3.48
CA SER A 38 -0.90 -9.96 3.94
C SER A 38 -2.03 -9.10 4.49
N SER A 39 -1.67 -8.05 5.23
CA SER A 39 -2.61 -7.09 5.81
C SER A 39 -3.58 -6.54 4.77
N VAL A 40 -4.86 -6.52 5.10
CA VAL A 40 -5.91 -5.93 4.26
C VAL A 40 -5.89 -4.42 4.42
N TYR A 41 -5.93 -3.70 3.31
CA TYR A 41 -5.97 -2.25 3.28
C TYR A 41 -7.25 -1.74 3.95
N PRO A 42 -7.15 -0.89 4.98
CA PRO A 42 -8.31 -0.25 5.60
C PRO A 42 -8.88 0.77 4.61
N SER A 43 -9.96 0.40 3.93
CA SER A 43 -10.70 1.29 3.03
C SER A 43 -11.20 2.51 3.82
N GLY A 44 -10.74 3.71 3.45
CA GLY A 44 -11.10 4.97 4.13
C GLY A 44 -9.87 5.68 4.70
N ASP A 45 -9.34 5.17 5.81
CA ASP A 45 -8.21 5.76 6.54
C ASP A 45 -6.88 5.76 5.78
N GLY A 46 -6.70 4.80 4.87
CA GLY A 46 -5.43 4.65 4.15
C GLY A 46 -4.32 4.01 5.00
N ILE A 47 -3.14 3.89 4.42
CA ILE A 47 -1.97 3.30 5.08
C ILE A 47 -1.18 4.43 5.74
N LEU A 48 -1.27 4.53 7.06
CA LEU A 48 -0.44 5.46 7.82
C LEU A 48 0.98 4.91 7.95
N LEU A 49 1.94 5.60 7.32
CA LEU A 49 3.36 5.37 7.53
C LEU A 49 3.88 6.40 8.53
N SER A 50 4.40 5.92 9.65
CA SER A 50 5.02 6.74 10.70
C SER A 50 6.40 6.20 11.07
N GLY A 51 7.25 7.07 11.62
CA GLY A 51 8.61 6.74 12.05
C GLY A 51 9.66 7.42 11.20
N THR A 52 10.85 6.83 11.11
CA THR A 52 11.97 7.43 10.38
C THR A 52 12.63 6.36 9.50
N GLY A 53 13.08 6.76 8.31
CA GLY A 53 13.74 5.89 7.34
C GLY A 53 12.90 5.61 6.10
N THR A 54 13.46 4.77 5.22
CA THR A 54 12.84 4.37 3.95
C THR A 54 11.82 3.25 4.19
N LYS A 55 10.57 3.49 3.83
CA LYS A 55 9.48 2.52 3.85
C LYS A 55 9.01 2.25 2.43
N THR A 56 8.77 0.99 2.10
CA THR A 56 8.28 0.63 0.76
C THR A 56 6.89 0.01 0.89
N VAL A 57 5.89 0.71 0.39
CA VAL A 57 4.53 0.19 0.35
C VAL A 57 4.34 -0.57 -0.95
N LYS A 58 3.90 -1.82 -0.84
CA LYS A 58 3.39 -2.58 -1.99
C LYS A 58 1.96 -2.96 -1.74
N ALA A 59 1.12 -2.92 -2.77
CA ALA A 59 -0.29 -3.28 -2.68
C ALA A 59 -0.75 -4.08 -3.89
N ILE A 60 -1.62 -5.06 -3.66
CA ILE A 60 -2.29 -5.87 -4.70
C ILE A 60 -3.78 -5.92 -4.46
N GLY A 61 -4.56 -5.91 -5.52
CA GLY A 61 -5.98 -6.27 -5.50
C GLY A 61 -6.13 -7.77 -5.73
N VAL A 62 -6.71 -8.47 -4.77
CA VAL A 62 -7.06 -9.89 -4.85
C VAL A 62 -8.57 -10.00 -4.94
N LYS A 63 -9.06 -10.73 -5.95
CA LYS A 63 -10.48 -11.04 -6.08
C LYS A 63 -10.62 -12.53 -6.34
N SER A 64 -11.43 -13.20 -5.53
CA SER A 64 -11.69 -14.63 -5.70
C SER A 64 -12.29 -14.89 -7.10
N GLY A 65 -11.71 -15.84 -7.82
CA GLY A 65 -12.12 -16.19 -9.18
C GLY A 65 -11.62 -15.28 -10.30
N LEU A 66 -10.79 -14.27 -10.01
CA LEU A 66 -10.11 -13.44 -11.02
C LEU A 66 -8.61 -13.40 -10.80
N SER A 67 -7.86 -13.05 -11.84
CA SER A 67 -6.43 -12.75 -11.73
C SER A 67 -6.20 -11.56 -10.80
N ASN A 68 -5.16 -11.65 -9.98
CA ASN A 68 -4.70 -10.56 -9.13
C ASN A 68 -4.39 -9.32 -9.96
N SER A 69 -4.61 -8.13 -9.40
CA SER A 69 -4.18 -6.89 -10.04
C SER A 69 -2.65 -6.83 -10.10
N ALA A 70 -2.13 -5.91 -10.93
CA ALA A 70 -0.72 -5.54 -10.86
C ALA A 70 -0.32 -5.12 -9.43
N VAL A 71 0.88 -5.53 -9.00
CA VAL A 71 1.48 -5.09 -7.74
C VAL A 71 1.85 -3.62 -7.91
N ALA A 72 1.15 -2.74 -7.22
CA ALA A 72 1.58 -1.36 -7.12
C ALA A 72 2.72 -1.30 -6.07
N SER A 73 3.74 -0.48 -6.32
CA SER A 73 4.86 -0.25 -5.40
C SER A 73 5.16 1.24 -5.29
N ALA A 74 5.40 1.72 -4.08
CA ALA A 74 5.76 3.10 -3.79
C ALA A 74 6.76 3.17 -2.63
N THR A 75 7.79 3.99 -2.77
CA THR A 75 8.86 4.15 -1.77
C THR A 75 8.76 5.52 -1.11
N PHE A 76 8.74 5.53 0.22
CA PHE A 76 8.53 6.70 1.06
C PHE A 76 9.73 6.89 1.97
N ASN A 77 10.37 8.05 1.90
CA ASN A 77 11.47 8.39 2.79
C ASN A 77 10.95 9.29 3.90
N ILE A 78 10.78 8.73 5.11
CA ILE A 78 10.28 9.49 6.24
C ILE A 78 11.46 10.10 7.01
N THR A 79 11.55 11.42 7.02
CA THR A 79 12.56 12.14 7.79
C THR A 79 12.01 12.52 9.17
N PRO A 80 12.89 12.72 10.16
CA PRO A 80 12.50 13.27 11.46
C PRO A 80 11.67 14.56 11.34
#